data_AF-A0A0F8E276-F1
#
_entry.id   AF-A0A0F8E276-F1
#
_cell.length_a   1.000
_cell.length_b   1.000
_cell.length_c   1.000
_cell.angle_alpha   90.00
_cell.angle_beta   90.00
_cell.angle_gamma   90.00
#
_symmetry.space_group_name_H-M   'P 1'
#
loop_
_entity.id
_entity.type
_entity.pdbx_description
1 polymer ?
#
loop_
_entity_poly.entity_id
_entity_poly.type
_entity_poly.pdbx_seq_one_letter_code
_entity_poly.pdbx_strand_id
1 'polypeptide(L)'
;MNSKTIGIDIGGANTKLASSDGTVVELHYLPLWKNTMLPEVLKEISQRLKPENVSVVMTGELADCFEDKEQGIRFIKENIDSAFGSGKVSYINSQGRFRKENDPLRDLAAANWAASARLIGEEIGDCIFVDVGSTTSDIIPVISGEHRAEHTDFERLLRSELVYAGTLRTNLAVLLEKVKLEKGICRTSSELFATTADAYLILGEINEDKYTCETADGAGRSKIEAMRRIARLVCADLSEVGEKEIYEIAEQVKEKQVSALAEAISEVAERNRLEKIAAAGLGEFLISEAAERLGFECISVAGRWGEEISKVFPAYAAARLLDK
;
A
#
# COMPACT_ATOMS: atom_id res chain seq x y z
N MET A 1 -12.51 23.62 -19.08
CA MET A 1 -13.60 23.67 -18.08
C MET A 1 -13.39 22.45 -17.23
N ASN A 2 -12.89 22.66 -16.00
CA ASN A 2 -12.41 21.59 -15.13
C ASN A 2 -13.61 20.70 -14.77
N SER A 3 -13.61 19.46 -15.22
CA SER A 3 -14.53 18.48 -14.66
C SER A 3 -14.22 18.38 -13.16
N LYS A 4 -15.23 18.61 -12.32
CA LYS A 4 -15.08 18.58 -10.86
C LYS A 4 -15.37 17.18 -10.31
N THR A 5 -14.78 16.17 -10.93
CA THR A 5 -14.83 14.80 -10.43
C THR A 5 -13.67 14.60 -9.47
N ILE A 6 -13.99 14.22 -8.24
CA ILE A 6 -12.99 13.83 -7.25
C ILE A 6 -13.17 12.36 -6.88
N GLY A 7 -12.07 11.73 -6.49
CA GLY A 7 -12.06 10.41 -5.90
C GLY A 7 -11.57 10.50 -4.46
N ILE A 8 -12.13 9.65 -3.60
CA ILE A 8 -11.79 9.57 -2.19
C ILE A 8 -11.54 8.11 -1.84
N ASP A 9 -10.37 7.82 -1.25
CA ASP A 9 -10.04 6.53 -0.65
C ASP A 9 -10.06 6.67 0.87
N ILE A 10 -11.06 6.07 1.51
CA ILE A 10 -11.18 6.05 2.97
C ILE A 10 -10.49 4.79 3.52
N GLY A 11 -9.23 4.95 3.92
CA GLY A 11 -8.49 3.93 4.65
C GLY A 11 -8.75 3.95 6.16
N GLY A 12 -8.18 2.97 6.88
CA GLY A 12 -8.35 2.92 8.33
C GLY A 12 -7.69 4.10 9.05
N ALA A 13 -6.48 4.47 8.62
CA ALA A 13 -5.67 5.53 9.23
C ALA A 13 -5.64 6.84 8.43
N ASN A 14 -5.74 6.71 7.10
CA ASN A 14 -5.52 7.79 6.16
C ASN A 14 -6.68 7.87 5.17
N THR A 15 -7.07 9.09 4.85
CA THR A 15 -8.00 9.41 3.76
C THR A 15 -7.22 10.09 2.65
N LYS A 16 -7.34 9.58 1.43
CA LYS A 16 -6.67 10.11 0.24
C LYS A 16 -7.72 10.74 -0.67
N LEU A 17 -7.37 11.86 -1.28
CA LEU A 17 -8.23 12.57 -2.21
C LEU A 17 -7.45 12.95 -3.46
N ALA A 18 -8.08 12.78 -4.62
CA ALA A 18 -7.53 13.28 -5.89
C ALA A 18 -8.64 13.74 -6.84
N SER A 19 -8.36 14.73 -7.69
CA SER A 19 -9.23 15.06 -8.82
C SER A 19 -8.90 14.25 -10.07
N SER A 20 -9.88 14.05 -10.96
CA SER A 20 -9.69 13.30 -12.22
C SER A 20 -8.66 13.94 -13.16
N ASP A 21 -8.48 15.25 -13.07
CA ASP A 21 -7.45 16.00 -13.81
C ASP A 21 -6.08 16.04 -13.12
N GLY A 22 -5.97 15.46 -11.91
CA GLY A 22 -4.73 15.43 -11.12
C GLY A 22 -4.31 16.76 -10.50
N THR A 23 -5.13 17.81 -10.58
CA THR A 23 -4.80 19.14 -10.03
C THR A 23 -4.99 19.26 -8.52
N VAL A 24 -5.82 18.39 -7.93
CA VAL A 24 -6.01 18.26 -6.48
C VAL A 24 -5.47 16.91 -6.06
N VAL A 25 -4.56 16.91 -5.08
CA VAL A 25 -3.98 15.72 -4.45
C VAL A 25 -3.81 16.03 -2.98
N GLU A 26 -4.49 15.27 -2.11
CA GLU A 26 -4.45 15.49 -0.67
C GLU A 26 -4.38 14.16 0.09
N LEU A 27 -3.55 14.12 1.14
CA LEU A 27 -3.43 13.01 2.06
C LEU A 27 -3.74 13.52 3.48
N HIS A 28 -4.78 12.96 4.09
CA HIS A 28 -5.25 13.33 5.41
C HIS A 28 -5.06 12.18 6.39
N TYR A 29 -4.35 12.40 7.49
CA TYR A 29 -4.25 11.43 8.58
C TYR A 29 -5.52 11.50 9.45
N LEU A 30 -6.44 10.56 9.23
CA LEU A 30 -7.77 10.50 9.86
C LEU A 30 -8.06 9.08 10.39
N PRO A 31 -7.41 8.65 11.48
CA PRO A 31 -7.63 7.34 12.05
C PRO A 31 -9.08 7.15 12.51
N LEU A 32 -9.78 6.19 11.90
CA LEU A 32 -11.20 5.91 12.18
C LEU A 32 -11.44 5.48 13.64
N TRP A 33 -10.44 4.84 14.26
CA TRP A 33 -10.54 4.30 15.61
C TRP A 33 -10.19 5.30 16.73
N LYS A 34 -9.89 6.57 16.42
CA LYS A 34 -9.47 7.59 17.41
C LYS A 34 -10.33 8.86 17.34
N ASN A 35 -11.60 8.80 17.76
CA ASN A 35 -12.53 9.95 17.72
C ASN A 35 -12.43 10.71 16.40
N THR A 36 -12.70 10.00 15.31
CA THR A 36 -12.37 10.45 13.96
C THR A 36 -13.02 11.79 13.61
N MET A 37 -12.22 12.68 13.01
CA MET A 37 -12.66 13.96 12.44
C MET A 37 -13.14 13.82 10.98
N LEU A 38 -13.38 12.58 10.53
CA LEU A 38 -13.81 12.29 9.17
C LEU A 38 -15.06 13.11 8.76
N PRO A 39 -16.14 13.21 9.55
CA PRO A 39 -17.33 13.97 9.16
C PRO A 39 -17.03 15.45 8.87
N GLU A 40 -16.22 16.09 9.72
CA GLU A 40 -15.85 17.49 9.62
C GLU A 40 -14.97 17.74 8.39
N VAL A 41 -13.97 16.90 8.16
CA VAL A 41 -13.04 17.04 7.04
C VAL A 41 -13.76 16.79 5.71
N LEU A 42 -14.65 15.79 5.61
CA LEU A 42 -15.43 15.56 4.39
C LEU A 42 -16.35 16.75 4.09
N LYS A 43 -16.97 17.35 5.11
CA LYS A 43 -17.79 18.56 4.96
C LYS A 43 -16.95 19.75 4.48
N GLU A 44 -15.76 19.94 5.03
CA GLU A 44 -14.83 20.99 4.60
C GLU A 44 -14.42 20.81 3.13
N ILE A 45 -14.02 19.59 2.75
CA ILE A 45 -13.68 19.22 1.36
C ILE A 45 -14.85 19.53 0.42
N SER A 46 -16.07 19.10 0.79
CA SER A 46 -17.28 19.35 0.00
C SER A 46 -17.55 20.84 -0.21
N GLN A 47 -17.41 21.65 0.84
CA GLN A 47 -17.62 23.11 0.77
C GLN A 47 -16.54 23.84 -0.03
N ARG A 48 -15.28 23.40 0.10
CA ARG A 48 -14.12 23.99 -0.56
C ARG A 48 -14.08 23.66 -2.04
N LEU A 49 -14.21 22.38 -2.40
CA LEU A 49 -14.06 21.92 -3.78
C LEU A 49 -15.37 22.00 -4.58
N LYS A 50 -16.52 21.84 -3.91
CA LYS A 50 -17.86 21.79 -4.52
C LYS A 50 -17.89 20.86 -5.75
N PRO A 51 -17.56 19.56 -5.57
CA PRO A 51 -17.47 18.63 -6.68
C PRO A 51 -18.84 18.38 -7.33
N GLU A 52 -18.80 18.04 -8.62
CA GLU A 52 -19.97 17.61 -9.38
C GLU A 52 -20.23 16.12 -9.16
N ASN A 53 -19.16 15.33 -9.19
CA ASN A 53 -19.19 13.89 -8.98
C ASN A 53 -18.12 13.47 -7.97
N VAL A 54 -18.43 12.45 -7.17
CA VAL A 54 -17.52 11.89 -6.17
C VAL A 54 -17.47 10.38 -6.36
N SER A 55 -16.28 9.84 -6.60
CA SER A 55 -16.02 8.40 -6.59
C SER A 55 -15.41 7.98 -5.26
N VAL A 56 -15.83 6.85 -4.69
CA VAL A 56 -15.34 6.39 -3.39
C VAL A 56 -14.90 4.94 -3.44
N VAL A 57 -13.70 4.69 -2.92
CA VAL A 57 -13.20 3.37 -2.50
C VAL A 57 -12.97 3.39 -0.99
N MET A 58 -13.05 2.23 -0.34
CA MET A 58 -12.81 2.12 1.09
C MET A 58 -11.99 0.87 1.43
N THR A 59 -11.14 1.04 2.44
CA THR A 59 -10.36 -0.01 3.12
C THR A 59 -10.37 0.14 4.64
N GLY A 60 -10.98 1.22 5.15
CA GLY A 60 -11.10 1.48 6.58
C GLY A 60 -12.24 0.74 7.28
N GLU A 61 -13.04 -0.05 6.58
CA GLU A 61 -14.24 -0.70 7.13
C GLU A 61 -13.95 -1.74 8.21
N LEU A 62 -12.68 -2.17 8.36
CA LEU A 62 -12.21 -3.09 9.40
C LEU A 62 -11.46 -2.38 10.54
N ALA A 63 -11.56 -1.05 10.66
CA ALA A 63 -10.94 -0.35 11.78
C ALA A 63 -11.48 -0.86 13.13
N ASP A 64 -10.61 -0.95 14.14
CA ASP A 64 -10.88 -1.57 15.46
C ASP A 64 -12.10 -0.99 16.21
N CYS A 65 -12.60 0.17 15.80
CA CYS A 65 -13.80 0.78 16.38
C CYS A 65 -15.11 0.15 15.88
N PHE A 66 -15.07 -0.68 14.84
CA PHE A 66 -16.26 -1.33 14.29
C PHE A 66 -16.41 -2.77 14.80
N GLU A 67 -17.63 -3.13 15.22
CA GLU A 67 -18.02 -4.48 15.64
C GLU A 67 -17.91 -5.48 14.49
N ASP A 68 -18.27 -5.03 13.29
CA ASP A 68 -18.15 -5.80 12.07
C ASP A 68 -17.91 -4.91 10.84
N LYS A 69 -17.56 -5.58 9.75
CA LYS A 69 -17.28 -4.97 8.45
C LYS A 69 -18.46 -4.17 7.90
N GLU A 70 -19.69 -4.60 8.15
CA GLU A 70 -20.89 -3.95 7.62
C GLU A 70 -21.18 -2.63 8.35
N GLN A 71 -20.90 -2.58 9.65
CA GLN A 71 -20.94 -1.36 10.44
C GLN A 71 -19.94 -0.33 9.91
N GLY A 72 -18.69 -0.73 9.64
CA GLY A 72 -17.68 0.15 9.07
C GLY A 72 -18.08 0.72 7.70
N ILE A 73 -18.60 -0.13 6.81
CA ILE A 73 -19.10 0.29 5.48
C ILE A 73 -20.25 1.30 5.62
N ARG A 74 -21.23 1.03 6.49
CA ARG A 74 -22.35 1.95 6.75
C ARG A 74 -21.86 3.30 7.27
N PHE A 75 -20.97 3.29 8.26
CA PHE A 75 -20.41 4.51 8.84
C PHE A 75 -19.73 5.38 7.78
N ILE A 76 -18.85 4.80 6.96
CA ILE A 76 -18.15 5.52 5.90
C ILE A 76 -19.14 6.08 4.89
N LYS A 77 -20.08 5.25 4.42
CA LYS A 77 -21.10 5.62 3.43
C LYS A 77 -21.99 6.76 3.92
N GLU A 78 -22.50 6.68 5.14
CA GLU A 78 -23.37 7.72 5.72
C GLU A 78 -22.67 9.08 5.80
N ASN A 79 -21.40 9.10 6.19
CA ASN A 79 -20.61 10.34 6.29
C ASN A 79 -20.30 10.95 4.92
N ILE A 80 -19.92 10.12 3.94
CA ILE A 80 -19.71 10.57 2.57
C ILE A 80 -21.02 11.11 1.96
N ASP A 81 -22.10 10.33 2.04
CA ASP A 81 -23.40 10.71 1.46
C ASP A 81 -23.94 11.98 2.12
N SER A 82 -23.73 12.17 3.42
CA SER A 82 -24.11 13.39 4.14
C SER A 82 -23.29 14.61 3.71
N ALA A 83 -22.00 14.44 3.43
CA ALA A 83 -21.12 15.54 3.05
C ALA A 83 -21.31 16.00 1.59
N PHE A 84 -21.52 15.06 0.66
CA PHE A 84 -21.54 15.33 -0.78
C PHE A 84 -22.93 15.23 -1.43
N GLY A 85 -23.88 14.57 -0.76
CA GLY A 85 -25.21 14.24 -1.29
C GLY A 85 -25.17 12.95 -2.11
N SER A 86 -25.97 11.96 -1.71
CA SER A 86 -25.97 10.60 -2.30
C SER A 86 -26.16 10.55 -3.82
N GLY A 87 -26.85 11.53 -4.42
CA GLY A 87 -27.04 11.61 -5.88
C GLY A 87 -25.77 11.94 -6.68
N LYS A 88 -24.68 12.36 -6.03
CA LYS A 88 -23.38 12.67 -6.65
C LYS A 88 -22.31 11.61 -6.40
N VAL A 89 -22.60 10.65 -5.51
CA VAL A 89 -21.60 9.73 -4.99
C VAL A 89 -21.73 8.38 -5.69
N SER A 90 -20.65 7.92 -6.29
CA SER A 90 -20.51 6.58 -6.86
C SER A 90 -19.48 5.78 -6.06
N TYR A 91 -19.86 4.59 -5.61
CA TYR A 91 -18.96 3.72 -4.86
C TYR A 91 -18.40 2.64 -5.78
N ILE A 92 -17.12 2.36 -5.68
CA ILE A 92 -16.47 1.25 -6.40
C ILE A 92 -16.42 0.03 -5.48
N ASN A 93 -16.82 -1.12 -5.99
CA ASN A 93 -16.78 -2.40 -5.29
C ASN A 93 -15.42 -3.09 -5.46
N SER A 94 -15.23 -4.22 -4.76
CA SER A 94 -14.02 -5.04 -4.79
C SER A 94 -13.68 -5.64 -6.17
N GLN A 95 -14.59 -5.54 -7.15
CA GLN A 95 -14.35 -5.92 -8.55
C GLN A 95 -13.89 -4.75 -9.42
N GLY A 96 -13.65 -3.57 -8.82
CA GLY A 96 -13.32 -2.35 -9.54
C GLY A 96 -14.50 -1.74 -10.31
N ARG A 97 -15.74 -2.19 -10.05
CA ARG A 97 -16.95 -1.73 -10.74
C ARG A 97 -17.77 -0.79 -9.87
N PHE A 98 -18.48 0.16 -10.48
CA PHE A 98 -19.41 1.00 -9.75
C PHE A 98 -20.58 0.17 -9.22
N ARG A 99 -20.82 0.28 -7.92
CA ARG A 99 -21.90 -0.40 -7.20
C ARG A 99 -23.26 0.02 -7.75
N LYS A 100 -24.12 -0.96 -8.01
CA LYS A 100 -25.54 -0.74 -8.29
C LYS A 100 -26.36 -0.77 -7.00
N GLU A 101 -27.55 -0.17 -7.03
CA GLU A 101 -28.39 -0.03 -5.82
C GLU A 101 -28.67 -1.36 -5.10
N ASN A 102 -28.85 -2.45 -5.87
CA ASN A 102 -29.14 -3.80 -5.38
C ASN A 102 -27.91 -4.64 -5.00
N ASP A 103 -26.69 -4.13 -5.24
CA ASP A 103 -25.48 -4.90 -4.92
C ASP A 103 -25.28 -4.96 -3.39
N PRO A 104 -24.84 -6.11 -2.84
CA PRO A 104 -24.54 -6.23 -1.42
C PRO A 104 -23.58 -5.14 -0.91
N LEU A 105 -23.88 -4.52 0.24
CA LEU A 105 -23.01 -3.49 0.82
C LEU A 105 -21.60 -4.01 1.09
N ARG A 106 -21.48 -5.28 1.50
CA ARG A 106 -20.19 -5.95 1.77
C ARG A 106 -19.22 -5.93 0.60
N ASP A 107 -19.70 -5.75 -0.62
CA ASP A 107 -18.87 -5.73 -1.83
C ASP A 107 -18.09 -4.41 -1.96
N LEU A 108 -18.39 -3.37 -1.18
CA LEU A 108 -17.66 -2.09 -1.18
C LEU A 108 -16.31 -2.13 -0.48
N ALA A 109 -16.06 -3.19 0.26
CA ALA A 109 -14.87 -3.33 1.08
C ALA A 109 -13.64 -3.76 0.29
N ALA A 110 -12.46 -3.48 0.87
CA ALA A 110 -11.16 -3.89 0.34
C ALA A 110 -10.97 -3.51 -1.16
N ALA A 111 -11.42 -2.33 -1.55
CA ALA A 111 -11.48 -1.91 -2.96
C ALA A 111 -10.37 -0.91 -3.37
N ASN A 112 -9.39 -0.60 -2.51
CA ASN A 112 -8.34 0.40 -2.81
C ASN A 112 -7.48 -0.01 -4.02
N TRP A 113 -7.09 -1.27 -4.11
CA TRP A 113 -6.32 -1.78 -5.25
C TRP A 113 -7.22 -2.06 -6.46
N ALA A 114 -8.53 -2.28 -6.27
CA ALA A 114 -9.44 -2.63 -7.36
C ALA A 114 -9.66 -1.49 -8.37
N ALA A 115 -9.83 -0.25 -7.88
CA ALA A 115 -9.89 0.93 -8.75
C ALA A 115 -8.55 1.15 -9.47
N SER A 116 -7.45 1.03 -8.73
CA SER A 116 -6.09 1.15 -9.26
C SER A 116 -5.81 0.15 -10.38
N ALA A 117 -6.11 -1.14 -10.14
CA ALA A 117 -5.94 -2.23 -11.10
C ALA A 117 -6.78 -2.02 -12.36
N ARG A 118 -8.01 -1.52 -12.22
CA ARG A 118 -8.87 -1.23 -13.37
C ARG A 118 -8.34 -0.08 -14.22
N LEU A 119 -7.94 1.05 -13.61
CA LEU A 119 -7.33 2.15 -14.36
C LEU A 119 -6.05 1.69 -15.07
N ILE A 120 -5.20 0.93 -14.38
CA ILE A 120 -3.99 0.35 -14.94
C ILE A 120 -4.32 -0.55 -16.13
N GLY A 121 -5.29 -1.46 -16.00
CA GLY A 121 -5.71 -2.32 -17.10
C GLY A 121 -6.23 -1.57 -18.31
N GLU A 122 -6.91 -0.43 -18.11
CA GLU A 122 -7.41 0.43 -19.19
C GLU A 122 -6.30 1.23 -19.90
N GLU A 123 -5.25 1.65 -19.18
CA GLU A 123 -4.20 2.53 -19.73
C GLU A 123 -2.87 1.82 -20.09
N ILE A 124 -2.55 0.70 -19.44
CA ILE A 124 -1.32 -0.09 -19.62
C ILE A 124 -1.59 -1.43 -20.33
N GLY A 125 -2.81 -1.96 -20.20
CA GLY A 125 -3.21 -3.26 -20.73
C GLY A 125 -2.90 -4.41 -19.77
N ASP A 126 -2.73 -5.61 -20.31
CA ASP A 126 -2.49 -6.82 -19.53
C ASP A 126 -1.13 -6.74 -18.79
N CYS A 127 -1.17 -6.83 -17.47
CA CYS A 127 0.01 -6.73 -16.59
C CYS A 127 -0.30 -7.28 -15.20
N ILE A 128 0.73 -7.36 -14.35
CA ILE A 128 0.60 -7.57 -12.92
C ILE A 128 0.73 -6.20 -12.24
N PHE A 129 -0.32 -5.74 -11.57
CA PHE A 129 -0.23 -4.58 -10.72
C PHE A 129 0.37 -4.99 -9.37
N VAL A 130 1.54 -4.46 -9.05
CA VAL A 130 2.24 -4.74 -7.79
C VAL A 130 2.28 -3.45 -6.97
N ASP A 131 1.73 -3.48 -5.76
CA ASP A 131 1.75 -2.36 -4.82
C ASP A 131 2.42 -2.79 -3.51
N VAL A 132 3.59 -2.23 -3.23
CA VAL A 132 4.31 -2.49 -1.98
C VAL A 132 4.11 -1.31 -1.03
N GLY A 133 3.20 -1.51 -0.08
CA GLY A 133 2.90 -0.55 0.97
C GLY A 133 3.83 -0.66 2.17
N SER A 134 3.43 -0.03 3.29
CA SER A 134 4.22 -0.09 4.54
C SER A 134 4.26 -1.48 5.17
N THR A 135 3.25 -2.31 4.91
CA THR A 135 2.98 -3.56 5.64
C THR A 135 2.91 -4.78 4.73
N THR A 136 2.28 -4.61 3.57
CA THR A 136 1.94 -5.68 2.64
C THR A 136 2.45 -5.35 1.24
N SER A 137 2.57 -6.40 0.43
CA SER A 137 2.79 -6.34 -1.01
C SER A 137 1.59 -7.01 -1.69
N ASP A 138 0.80 -6.24 -2.44
CA ASP A 138 -0.31 -6.73 -3.23
C ASP A 138 0.19 -7.07 -4.64
N ILE A 139 -0.16 -8.26 -5.17
CA ILE A 139 0.30 -8.75 -6.48
C ILE A 139 -0.94 -9.16 -7.27
N ILE A 140 -1.41 -8.26 -8.12
CA ILE A 140 -2.75 -8.32 -8.70
C ILE A 140 -2.65 -8.55 -10.21
N PRO A 141 -2.98 -9.75 -10.72
CA PRO A 141 -3.03 -9.98 -12.16
C PRO A 141 -4.17 -9.17 -12.78
N VAL A 142 -3.89 -8.46 -13.87
CA VAL A 142 -4.85 -7.65 -14.62
C VAL A 142 -4.88 -8.13 -16.07
N ILE A 143 -6.05 -8.57 -16.54
CA ILE A 143 -6.26 -9.13 -17.89
C ILE A 143 -7.54 -8.54 -18.48
N SER A 144 -7.41 -7.96 -19.67
CA SER A 144 -8.49 -7.33 -20.44
C SER A 144 -9.22 -6.24 -19.65
N GLY A 145 -8.46 -5.42 -18.92
CA GLY A 145 -8.98 -4.30 -18.12
C GLY A 145 -9.59 -4.68 -16.77
N GLU A 146 -9.58 -5.96 -16.40
CA GLU A 146 -10.14 -6.46 -15.14
C GLU A 146 -9.08 -7.20 -14.33
N HIS A 147 -9.10 -7.07 -13.00
CA HIS A 147 -8.24 -7.90 -12.16
C HIS A 147 -8.76 -9.35 -12.10
N ARG A 148 -7.83 -10.29 -11.89
CA ARG A 148 -8.08 -11.72 -11.70
C ARG A 148 -7.67 -12.24 -10.32
N ALA A 149 -7.35 -11.32 -9.40
CA ALA A 149 -7.07 -11.65 -8.01
C ALA A 149 -8.31 -12.21 -7.29
N GLU A 150 -8.05 -13.06 -6.30
CA GLU A 150 -9.05 -13.61 -5.38
C GLU A 150 -9.65 -12.56 -4.46
N HIS A 151 -10.82 -12.87 -3.90
CA HIS A 151 -11.65 -11.88 -3.21
C HIS A 151 -11.36 -11.73 -1.73
N THR A 152 -10.76 -12.75 -1.10
CA THR A 152 -10.38 -12.71 0.31
C THR A 152 -8.87 -12.72 0.48
N ASP A 153 -8.36 -12.05 1.51
CA ASP A 153 -6.93 -12.07 1.82
C ASP A 153 -6.41 -13.49 2.05
N PHE A 154 -7.23 -14.39 2.60
CA PHE A 154 -6.87 -15.79 2.77
C PHE A 154 -6.61 -16.48 1.42
N GLU A 155 -7.51 -16.33 0.45
CA GLU A 155 -7.35 -16.90 -0.88
C GLU A 155 -6.19 -16.25 -1.64
N ARG A 156 -5.99 -14.94 -1.46
CA ARG A 156 -4.87 -14.20 -2.05
C ARG A 156 -3.52 -14.67 -1.49
N LEU A 157 -3.43 -14.93 -0.18
CA LEU A 157 -2.25 -15.54 0.45
C LEU A 157 -1.97 -16.95 -0.10
N LEU A 158 -3.00 -17.77 -0.30
CA LEU A 158 -2.86 -19.10 -0.91
C LEU A 158 -2.37 -19.05 -2.37
N ARG A 159 -2.50 -17.91 -3.04
CA ARG A 159 -2.19 -17.71 -4.45
C ARG A 159 -1.00 -16.79 -4.71
N SER A 160 -0.31 -16.35 -3.67
CA SER A 160 0.80 -15.39 -3.78
C SER A 160 0.37 -14.04 -4.38
N GLU A 161 -0.91 -13.68 -4.26
CA GLU A 161 -1.48 -12.39 -4.67
C GLU A 161 -1.44 -11.35 -3.53
N LEU A 162 -1.01 -11.78 -2.34
CA LEU A 162 -0.76 -10.99 -1.16
C LEU A 162 0.45 -11.57 -0.41
N VAL A 163 1.44 -10.74 -0.12
CA VAL A 163 2.59 -11.08 0.73
C VAL A 163 2.61 -10.12 1.92
N TYR A 164 2.72 -10.65 3.14
CA TYR A 164 2.76 -9.85 4.38
C TYR A 164 4.16 -9.30 4.69
N ALA A 165 4.76 -8.68 3.68
CA ALA A 165 6.02 -7.95 3.78
C ALA A 165 5.86 -6.59 3.09
N GLY A 166 6.25 -5.51 3.75
CA GLY A 166 6.17 -4.15 3.23
C GLY A 166 7.42 -3.35 3.59
N THR A 167 7.44 -2.10 3.16
CA THR A 167 8.65 -1.27 3.26
C THR A 167 8.95 -0.79 4.69
N LEU A 168 7.98 -0.75 5.60
CA LEU A 168 8.21 -0.11 6.91
C LEU A 168 8.06 -1.03 8.11
N ARG A 169 7.02 -1.86 8.15
CA ARG A 169 6.51 -2.47 9.39
C ARG A 169 6.90 -3.92 9.60
N THR A 170 7.54 -4.55 8.62
CA THR A 170 7.83 -5.98 8.69
C THR A 170 8.96 -6.22 9.68
N ASN A 171 8.72 -7.08 10.68
CA ASN A 171 9.75 -7.50 11.63
C ASN A 171 10.88 -8.22 10.88
N LEU A 172 12.13 -7.78 11.06
CA LEU A 172 13.28 -8.38 10.38
C LEU A 172 13.44 -9.87 10.71
N ALA A 173 13.02 -10.32 11.89
CA ALA A 173 13.05 -11.72 12.30
C ALA A 173 12.14 -12.63 11.45
N VAL A 174 11.11 -12.07 10.80
CA VAL A 174 10.23 -12.81 9.87
C VAL A 174 10.94 -13.09 8.54
N LEU A 175 11.83 -12.19 8.13
CA LEU A 175 12.58 -12.32 6.88
C LEU A 175 13.84 -13.17 7.08
N LEU A 176 14.55 -12.95 8.19
CA LEU A 176 15.87 -13.52 8.42
C LEU A 176 15.84 -14.43 9.66
N GLU A 177 15.84 -15.75 9.46
CA GLU A 177 16.10 -16.72 10.55
C GLU A 177 17.58 -16.68 11.00
N LYS A 178 18.47 -16.37 10.04
CA LYS A 178 19.91 -16.28 10.24
C LYS A 178 20.48 -15.15 9.42
N VAL A 179 21.57 -14.58 9.90
CA VAL A 179 22.37 -13.59 9.19
C VAL A 179 23.81 -14.08 9.07
N LYS A 180 24.44 -13.76 7.96
CA LYS A 180 25.87 -13.93 7.76
C LYS A 180 26.58 -12.65 8.23
N LEU A 181 27.52 -12.82 9.13
CA LEU A 181 28.43 -11.79 9.64
C LEU A 181 29.87 -12.20 9.35
N GLU A 182 30.82 -11.30 9.56
CA GLU A 182 32.25 -11.61 9.39
C GLU A 182 32.70 -12.79 10.26
N LYS A 183 32.17 -12.87 11.48
CA LYS A 183 32.48 -13.94 12.47
C LYS A 183 31.79 -15.27 12.16
N GLY A 184 30.87 -15.33 11.21
CA GLY A 184 30.13 -16.53 10.82
C GLY A 184 28.62 -16.33 10.70
N ILE A 185 27.88 -17.43 10.72
CA ILE A 185 26.41 -17.41 10.64
C ILE A 185 25.82 -17.31 12.05
N CYS A 186 25.02 -16.27 12.28
CA CYS A 186 24.32 -16.01 13.53
C CYS A 186 22.81 -16.23 13.37
N ARG A 187 22.14 -16.77 14.40
CA ARG A 187 20.67 -16.81 14.46
C ARG A 187 20.15 -15.46 14.92
N THR A 188 19.00 -15.07 14.41
CA THR A 188 18.31 -13.85 14.85
C THR A 188 17.43 -14.12 16.06
N SER A 189 17.22 -13.09 16.88
CA SER A 189 16.15 -13.05 17.89
C SER A 189 14.80 -12.95 17.21
N SER A 190 13.77 -13.58 17.78
CA SER A 190 12.37 -13.45 17.33
C SER A 190 11.70 -12.16 17.81
N GLU A 191 12.31 -11.45 18.75
CA GLU A 191 11.79 -10.20 19.32
C GLU A 191 11.65 -9.10 18.25
N LEU A 192 10.67 -8.22 18.43
CA LEU A 192 10.50 -7.04 17.57
C LEU A 192 11.53 -5.97 17.95
N PHE A 193 12.78 -6.16 17.53
CA PHE A 193 13.84 -5.16 17.73
C PHE A 193 14.00 -4.18 16.59
N ALA A 194 13.78 -4.64 15.36
CA ALA A 194 13.98 -3.86 14.14
C ALA A 194 12.96 -4.25 13.07
N THR A 195 12.72 -3.32 12.16
CA THR A 195 11.76 -3.45 11.07
C THR A 195 12.40 -3.15 9.72
N THR A 196 11.68 -3.43 8.63
CA THR A 196 12.14 -3.08 7.27
C THR A 196 12.40 -1.59 7.09
N ALA A 197 11.72 -0.71 7.82
CA ALA A 197 12.03 0.72 7.83
C ALA A 197 13.47 1.01 8.29
N ASP A 198 13.97 0.28 9.29
CA ASP A 198 15.33 0.45 9.79
C ASP A 198 16.36 0.08 8.74
N ALA A 199 16.17 -1.07 8.08
CA ALA A 199 17.05 -1.55 7.02
C ALA A 199 17.07 -0.58 5.84
N TYR A 200 15.89 -0.15 5.38
CA TYR A 200 15.78 0.71 4.20
C TYR A 200 16.20 2.17 4.47
N LEU A 201 16.10 2.65 5.71
CA LEU A 201 16.70 3.93 6.10
C LEU A 201 18.23 3.87 6.05
N ILE A 202 18.82 2.79 6.56
CA ILE A 202 20.28 2.60 6.55
C ILE A 202 20.81 2.53 5.12
N LEU A 203 20.16 1.71 4.28
CA LEU A 203 20.48 1.57 2.85
C LEU A 203 20.20 2.83 2.02
N GLY A 204 19.42 3.78 2.56
CA GLY A 204 19.07 5.02 1.87
C GLY A 204 17.94 4.88 0.84
N GLU A 205 17.24 3.75 0.84
CA GLU A 205 16.04 3.52 0.01
C GLU A 205 14.85 4.35 0.49
N ILE A 206 14.83 4.69 1.79
CA ILE A 206 13.92 5.68 2.37
C ILE A 206 14.68 6.72 3.18
N ASN A 207 14.07 7.89 3.36
CA ASN A 207 14.54 8.93 4.27
C ASN A 207 13.71 8.94 5.57
N GLU A 208 14.11 9.77 6.55
CA GLU A 208 13.43 9.87 7.84
C GLU A 208 11.95 10.29 7.71
N ASP A 209 11.64 11.16 6.75
CA ASP A 209 10.26 11.62 6.48
C ASP A 209 9.34 10.47 6.01
N LYS A 210 9.90 9.50 5.27
CA LYS A 210 9.19 8.30 4.80
C LYS A 210 9.06 7.23 5.89
N TYR A 211 9.88 7.28 6.95
CA TYR A 211 9.75 6.39 8.12
C TYR A 211 8.60 6.86 9.02
N THR A 212 7.37 6.72 8.54
CA THR A 212 6.16 7.27 9.19
C THR A 212 5.59 6.41 10.31
N CYS A 213 5.99 5.14 10.43
CA CYS A 213 5.52 4.28 11.52
C CYS A 213 6.28 4.55 12.82
N GLU A 214 5.75 4.00 13.92
CA GLU A 214 6.46 3.96 15.20
C GLU A 214 7.71 3.06 15.07
N THR A 215 8.78 3.45 15.75
CA THR A 215 10.01 2.65 15.86
C THR A 215 9.80 1.57 16.92
N ALA A 216 10.43 0.41 16.73
CA ALA A 216 10.23 -0.75 17.60
C ALA A 216 10.59 -0.49 19.08
N ASP A 217 11.53 0.42 19.33
CA ASP A 217 11.96 0.81 20.68
C ASP A 217 11.43 2.18 21.14
N GLY A 218 10.58 2.82 20.34
CA GLY A 218 10.06 4.17 20.60
C GLY A 218 11.10 5.30 20.51
N ALA A 219 12.35 5.00 20.10
CA ALA A 219 13.39 6.01 19.91
C ALA A 219 13.23 6.76 18.59
N GLY A 220 14.16 7.67 18.29
CA GLY A 220 14.16 8.41 17.04
C GLY A 220 14.44 7.56 15.80
N ARG A 221 14.41 8.23 14.66
CA ARG A 221 14.51 7.66 13.31
C ARG A 221 15.84 7.99 12.64
N SER A 222 16.87 8.39 13.39
CA SER A 222 18.18 8.61 12.80
C SER A 222 18.83 7.28 12.39
N LYS A 223 19.76 7.32 11.42
CA LYS A 223 20.50 6.13 10.99
C LYS A 223 21.17 5.40 12.16
N ILE A 224 21.77 6.13 13.10
CA ILE A 224 22.45 5.52 14.26
C ILE A 224 21.46 4.81 15.20
N GLU A 225 20.24 5.33 15.35
CA GLU A 225 19.20 4.69 16.16
C GLU A 225 18.67 3.43 15.46
N ALA A 226 18.47 3.47 14.14
CA ALA A 226 18.13 2.29 13.35
C ALA A 226 19.23 1.22 13.43
N MET A 227 20.52 1.60 13.38
CA MET A 227 21.63 0.67 13.52
C MET A 227 21.63 -0.04 14.88
N ARG A 228 21.34 0.70 15.96
CA ARG A 228 21.19 0.11 17.31
C ARG A 228 20.06 -0.91 17.36
N ARG A 229 18.93 -0.62 16.70
CA ARG A 229 17.82 -1.57 16.58
C ARG A 229 18.22 -2.83 15.81
N ILE A 230 18.90 -2.70 14.67
CA ILE A 230 19.39 -3.86 13.90
C ILE A 230 20.42 -4.66 14.69
N ALA A 231 21.33 -4.04 15.44
CA ALA A 231 22.31 -4.77 16.27
C ALA A 231 21.64 -5.72 17.26
N ARG A 232 20.51 -5.31 17.86
CA ARG A 232 19.73 -6.13 18.79
C ARG A 232 19.09 -7.35 18.13
N LEU A 233 18.92 -7.35 16.80
CA LEU A 233 18.42 -8.52 16.06
C LEU A 233 19.30 -9.75 16.29
N VAL A 234 20.60 -9.57 16.52
CA VAL A 234 21.56 -10.63 16.86
C VAL A 234 21.98 -10.59 18.33
N CYS A 235 21.13 -10.02 19.19
CA CYS A 235 21.36 -9.87 20.62
C CYS A 235 22.65 -9.12 20.98
N ALA A 236 23.07 -8.17 20.12
CA ALA A 236 24.29 -7.40 20.28
C ALA A 236 24.00 -5.89 20.37
N ASP A 237 25.05 -5.11 20.58
CA ASP A 237 25.07 -3.66 20.38
C ASP A 237 26.19 -3.24 19.41
N LEU A 238 26.31 -1.92 19.18
CA LEU A 238 27.29 -1.36 18.23
C LEU A 238 28.75 -1.48 18.69
N SER A 239 29.02 -1.95 19.91
CA SER A 239 30.37 -2.29 20.38
C SER A 239 30.80 -3.71 19.96
N GLU A 240 29.84 -4.59 19.70
CA GLU A 240 30.07 -5.99 19.31
C GLU A 240 29.94 -6.22 17.81
N VAL A 241 29.01 -5.49 17.17
CA VAL A 241 28.70 -5.54 15.74
C VAL A 241 28.85 -4.14 15.15
N GLY A 242 29.87 -3.96 14.31
CA GLY A 242 30.22 -2.66 13.76
C GLY A 242 29.27 -2.18 12.66
N GLU A 243 29.37 -0.90 12.27
CA GLU A 243 28.54 -0.30 11.23
C GLU A 243 28.52 -1.12 9.93
N LYS A 244 29.67 -1.60 9.47
CA LYS A 244 29.79 -2.42 8.25
C LYS A 244 28.91 -3.68 8.33
N GLU A 245 28.99 -4.42 9.43
CA GLU A 245 28.17 -5.63 9.64
C GLU A 245 26.67 -5.30 9.70
N ILE A 246 26.30 -4.13 10.24
CA ILE A 246 24.91 -3.67 10.23
C ILE A 246 24.41 -3.39 8.80
N TYR A 247 25.22 -2.78 7.94
CA TYR A 247 24.89 -2.64 6.51
C TYR A 247 24.74 -4.01 5.85
N GLU A 248 25.65 -4.96 6.12
CA GLU A 248 25.56 -6.32 5.58
C GLU A 248 24.27 -7.05 6.04
N ILE A 249 23.81 -6.82 7.27
CA ILE A 249 22.49 -7.31 7.73
C ILE A 249 21.37 -6.65 6.94
N ALA A 250 21.39 -5.32 6.76
CA ALA A 250 20.36 -4.60 6.02
C ALA A 250 20.29 -5.03 4.54
N GLU A 251 21.44 -5.26 3.90
CA GLU A 251 21.52 -5.82 2.54
C GLU A 251 20.89 -7.22 2.47
N GLN A 252 21.15 -8.07 3.46
CA GLN A 252 20.51 -9.39 3.54
C GLN A 252 18.99 -9.29 3.71
N VAL A 253 18.48 -8.30 4.46
CA VAL A 253 17.04 -8.01 4.55
C VAL A 253 16.48 -7.70 3.16
N LYS A 254 17.12 -6.76 2.44
CA LYS A 254 16.69 -6.35 1.10
C LYS A 254 16.68 -7.53 0.15
N GLU A 255 17.78 -8.28 0.08
CA GLU A 255 17.93 -9.47 -0.77
C GLU A 255 16.82 -10.50 -0.50
N LYS A 256 16.53 -10.76 0.77
CA LYS A 256 15.51 -11.74 1.16
C LYS A 256 14.10 -11.28 0.79
N GLN A 257 13.79 -10.00 0.99
CA GLN A 257 12.49 -9.43 0.64
C GLN A 257 12.29 -9.34 -0.87
N VAL A 258 13.30 -8.93 -1.64
CA VAL A 258 13.25 -8.91 -3.12
C VAL A 258 13.09 -10.32 -3.67
N SER A 259 13.82 -11.31 -3.13
CA SER A 259 13.68 -12.70 -3.55
C SER A 259 12.27 -13.25 -3.30
N ALA A 260 11.71 -13.03 -2.11
CA ALA A 260 10.35 -13.48 -1.80
C ALA A 260 9.28 -12.77 -2.67
N LEU A 261 9.47 -11.48 -2.95
CA LEU A 261 8.59 -10.72 -3.83
C LEU A 261 8.69 -11.23 -5.28
N ALA A 262 9.90 -11.46 -5.79
CA ALA A 262 10.11 -12.00 -7.13
C ALA A 262 9.52 -13.41 -7.29
N GLU A 263 9.65 -14.27 -6.29
CA GLU A 263 9.02 -15.60 -6.26
C GLU A 263 7.49 -15.49 -6.38
N ALA A 264 6.87 -14.66 -5.53
CA ALA A 264 5.42 -14.45 -5.54
C ALA A 264 4.93 -13.84 -6.88
N ILE A 265 5.65 -12.86 -7.42
CA ILE A 265 5.35 -12.28 -8.73
C ILE A 265 5.47 -13.35 -9.83
N SER A 266 6.51 -14.19 -9.81
CA SER A 266 6.71 -15.26 -10.79
C SER A 266 5.55 -16.25 -10.78
N GLU A 267 5.08 -16.67 -9.61
CA GLU A 267 3.94 -17.58 -9.50
C GLU A 267 2.64 -17.00 -10.09
N VAL A 268 2.37 -15.72 -9.80
CA VAL A 268 1.22 -15.00 -10.38
C VAL A 268 1.39 -14.81 -11.89
N ALA A 269 2.59 -14.48 -12.33
CA ALA A 269 2.94 -14.29 -13.73
C ALA A 269 2.75 -15.56 -14.56
N GLU A 270 3.30 -16.69 -14.12
CA GLU A 270 3.20 -17.98 -14.82
C GLU A 270 1.75 -18.44 -14.93
N ARG A 271 0.99 -18.33 -13.84
CA ARG A 271 -0.44 -18.71 -13.79
C ARG A 271 -1.28 -17.92 -14.78
N ASN A 272 -0.95 -16.66 -14.99
CA ASN A 272 -1.73 -15.71 -15.79
C ASN A 272 -1.11 -15.38 -17.17
N ARG A 273 0.10 -15.87 -17.45
CA ARG A 273 0.89 -15.60 -18.67
C ARG A 273 1.16 -14.11 -18.88
N LEU A 274 1.65 -13.45 -17.84
CA LEU A 274 1.96 -12.01 -17.82
C LEU A 274 3.45 -11.78 -17.60
N GLU A 275 4.04 -10.84 -18.34
CA GLU A 275 5.49 -10.51 -18.26
C GLU A 275 5.73 -9.00 -18.07
N LYS A 276 4.67 -8.26 -17.74
CA LYS A 276 4.69 -6.81 -17.51
C LYS A 276 4.18 -6.51 -16.11
N ILE A 277 4.85 -5.61 -15.41
CA ILE A 277 4.52 -5.15 -14.06
C ILE A 277 4.20 -3.65 -14.10
N ALA A 278 3.12 -3.26 -13.44
CA ALA A 278 2.89 -1.88 -13.02
C ALA A 278 3.25 -1.77 -11.54
N ALA A 279 4.29 -0.99 -11.20
CA ALA A 279 4.84 -0.89 -9.85
C ALA A 279 4.31 0.36 -9.14
N ALA A 280 3.79 0.19 -7.92
CA ALA A 280 3.32 1.28 -7.07
C ALA A 280 3.73 1.11 -5.61
N GLY A 281 3.46 2.17 -4.84
CA GLY A 281 3.65 2.18 -3.41
C GLY A 281 5.03 2.66 -2.98
N LEU A 282 5.26 2.63 -1.68
CA LEU A 282 6.53 3.07 -1.09
C LEU A 282 7.70 2.15 -1.49
N GLY A 283 7.40 0.89 -1.81
CA GLY A 283 8.37 -0.13 -2.19
C GLY A 283 8.60 -0.30 -3.68
N GLU A 284 8.34 0.70 -4.53
CA GLU A 284 8.61 0.61 -5.98
C GLU A 284 10.06 0.19 -6.30
N PHE A 285 11.03 0.53 -5.44
CA PHE A 285 12.43 0.08 -5.57
C PHE A 285 12.57 -1.44 -5.42
N LEU A 286 11.79 -2.08 -4.55
CA LEU A 286 11.76 -3.55 -4.39
C LEU A 286 11.14 -4.21 -5.61
N ILE A 287 10.05 -3.64 -6.12
CA ILE A 287 9.35 -4.16 -7.30
C ILE A 287 10.24 -4.07 -8.53
N SER A 288 10.93 -2.94 -8.70
CA SER A 288 11.85 -2.72 -9.82
C SER A 288 12.98 -3.74 -9.84
N GLU A 289 13.59 -4.01 -8.68
CA GLU A 289 14.65 -5.02 -8.57
C GLU A 289 14.11 -6.44 -8.79
N ALA A 290 12.91 -6.76 -8.28
CA ALA A 290 12.26 -8.04 -8.53
C ALA A 290 11.94 -8.23 -10.03
N ALA A 291 11.42 -7.20 -10.70
CA ALA A 291 11.14 -7.21 -12.13
C ALA A 291 12.41 -7.44 -12.97
N GLU A 292 13.52 -6.79 -12.62
CA GLU A 292 14.81 -6.96 -13.27
C GLU A 292 15.29 -8.42 -13.19
N ARG A 293 15.19 -9.05 -12.01
CA ARG A 293 15.56 -10.48 -11.82
C ARG A 293 14.72 -11.42 -12.67
N LEU A 294 13.43 -11.11 -12.83
CA LEU A 294 12.50 -11.91 -13.63
C LEU A 294 12.61 -11.62 -15.14
N GLY A 295 13.30 -10.55 -15.53
CA GLY A 295 13.34 -10.09 -16.92
C GLY A 295 12.02 -9.49 -17.42
N PHE A 296 11.19 -8.98 -16.51
CA PHE A 296 9.88 -8.41 -16.83
C PHE A 296 9.97 -6.91 -17.10
N GLU A 297 9.10 -6.42 -17.99
CA GLU A 297 8.92 -4.97 -18.19
C GLU A 297 8.32 -4.36 -16.92
N CYS A 298 8.92 -3.29 -16.39
CA CYS A 298 8.43 -2.60 -15.20
C CYS A 298 8.04 -1.16 -15.52
N ILE A 299 6.78 -0.81 -15.24
CA ILE A 299 6.23 0.54 -15.43
C ILE A 299 5.94 1.14 -14.05
N SER A 300 6.70 2.17 -13.68
CA SER A 300 6.48 2.92 -12.44
C SER A 300 5.19 3.75 -12.51
N VAL A 301 4.31 3.58 -11.52
CA VAL A 301 3.11 4.41 -11.36
C VAL A 301 3.51 5.85 -11.03
N ALA A 302 4.49 6.05 -10.14
CA ALA A 302 5.05 7.38 -9.89
C ALA A 302 5.68 8.01 -11.14
N GLY A 303 6.36 7.23 -11.97
CA GLY A 303 6.96 7.71 -13.22
C GLY A 303 5.93 8.09 -14.28
N ARG A 304 4.79 7.38 -14.34
CA ARG A 304 3.75 7.61 -15.33
C ARG A 304 2.74 8.69 -14.94
N TRP A 305 2.29 8.71 -13.68
CA TRP A 305 1.26 9.65 -13.20
C TRP A 305 1.84 10.75 -12.28
N GLY A 306 3.10 10.68 -11.89
CA GLY A 306 3.74 11.62 -10.97
C GLY A 306 3.72 11.14 -9.52
N GLU A 307 4.75 11.53 -8.76
CA GLU A 307 4.95 11.08 -7.37
C GLU A 307 3.78 11.43 -6.44
N GLU A 308 3.22 12.65 -6.57
CA GLU A 308 2.10 13.06 -5.74
C GLU A 308 0.84 12.23 -6.01
N ILE A 309 0.54 11.94 -7.28
CA ILE A 309 -0.60 11.09 -7.65
C ILE A 309 -0.37 9.65 -7.16
N SER A 310 0.85 9.12 -7.25
CA SER A 310 1.17 7.76 -6.77
C SER A 310 0.82 7.58 -5.28
N LYS A 311 1.07 8.60 -4.44
CA LYS A 311 0.71 8.56 -3.00
C LYS A 311 -0.79 8.40 -2.74
N VAL A 312 -1.63 8.83 -3.68
CA VAL A 312 -3.10 8.82 -3.59
C VAL A 312 -3.74 8.01 -4.71
N PHE A 313 -3.00 7.08 -5.31
CA PHE A 313 -3.38 6.45 -6.57
C PHE A 313 -4.78 5.80 -6.57
N PRO A 314 -5.22 5.10 -5.51
CA PRO A 314 -6.60 4.59 -5.43
C PRO A 314 -7.67 5.68 -5.61
N ALA A 315 -7.49 6.84 -4.98
CA ALA A 315 -8.41 7.96 -5.09
C ALA A 315 -8.37 8.57 -6.50
N TYR A 316 -7.18 8.72 -7.09
CA TYR A 316 -7.04 9.21 -8.46
C TYR A 316 -7.69 8.26 -9.47
N ALA A 317 -7.43 6.96 -9.35
CA ALA A 317 -8.02 5.94 -10.19
C ALA A 317 -9.54 5.94 -10.10
N ALA A 318 -10.09 6.03 -8.88
CA ALA A 318 -11.52 6.14 -8.65
C ALA A 318 -12.12 7.39 -9.35
N ALA A 319 -11.46 8.54 -9.27
CA ALA A 319 -11.88 9.77 -9.94
C ALA A 319 -11.86 9.62 -11.47
N ARG A 320 -10.76 9.09 -12.03
CA ARG A 320 -10.55 8.88 -13.47
C ARG A 320 -11.57 7.92 -14.07
N LEU A 321 -11.95 6.87 -13.35
CA LEU A 321 -12.95 5.90 -13.79
C LEU A 321 -14.36 6.50 -13.87
N LEU A 322 -14.68 7.47 -13.00
CA LEU A 322 -15.99 8.12 -12.97
C LEU A 322 -16.12 9.26 -13.99
N ASP A 323 -15.01 9.90 -14.33
CA ASP A 323 -14.98 11.08 -15.22
C ASP A 323 -15.09 10.76 -16.72
N LYS A 324 -15.28 9.49 -17.07
CA LYS A 324 -15.34 9.01 -18.46
C LYS A 324 -16.68 9.21 -19.13
#